data_AF-A0A4C1YGS7-F1
#
_entry.id   AF-A0A4C1YGS7-F1
#
_cell.length_a   1.000
_cell.length_b   1.000
_cell.length_c   1.000
_cell.angle_alpha   90.00
_cell.angle_beta   90.00
_cell.angle_gamma   90.00
#
_symmetry.space_group_name_H-M   'P 1'
#
loop_
_entity.id
_entity.type
_entity.pdbx_description
1 polymer ?
#
loop_
_entity_poly.entity_id
_entity_poly.type
_entity_poly.pdbx_seq_one_letter_code
_entity_poly.pdbx_strand_id
1 'polypeptide(L)'
;MTYASPVFAYARPDILYDLQVVQNKFCRRAADAPWYVKNSTLHRDFELPTISKFMKDASERFFDIASNHPNLLLVEAVTYEPPPPNHFCRRPRNVLIDPPDDLTVEVEKLLELNKMVTD
;
A
#
# COMPACT_ATOMS: atom_id res chain seq x y z
N MET A 1 5.23 14.02 -21.02
CA MET A 1 4.35 13.05 -20.35
C MET A 1 5.06 11.71 -20.30
N THR A 2 5.85 11.46 -19.26
CA THR A 2 6.36 10.11 -18.99
C THR A 2 5.14 9.24 -18.70
N TYR A 3 4.84 8.33 -19.62
CA TYR A 3 3.72 7.38 -19.64
C TYR A 3 3.52 6.56 -18.34
N ALA A 4 4.45 6.65 -17.39
CA ALA A 4 4.54 5.84 -16.19
C ALA A 4 3.94 6.47 -14.91
N SER A 5 3.57 7.76 -14.89
CA SER A 5 3.45 8.51 -13.63
C SER A 5 2.26 8.18 -12.68
N PRO A 6 1.20 7.43 -13.06
CA PRO A 6 0.23 6.93 -12.07
C PRO A 6 0.19 5.40 -11.97
N VAL A 7 1.01 4.67 -12.73
CA VAL A 7 0.97 3.20 -12.75
C VAL A 7 1.32 2.61 -11.38
N PHE A 8 2.09 3.32 -10.56
CA PHE A 8 2.45 2.90 -9.21
C PHE A 8 1.35 3.14 -8.16
N ALA A 9 0.32 3.94 -8.47
CA ALA A 9 -0.67 4.39 -7.50
C ALA A 9 -1.97 3.59 -7.51
N TYR A 10 -2.05 2.49 -8.28
CA TYR A 10 -3.24 1.64 -8.29
C TYR A 10 -2.92 0.18 -8.60
N ALA A 11 -3.31 -0.70 -7.70
CA ALA A 11 -3.41 -2.13 -7.93
C ALA A 11 -4.84 -2.56 -7.60
N ARG A 12 -5.37 -3.52 -8.36
CA ARG A 12 -6.69 -4.09 -8.04
C ARG A 12 -6.63 -4.79 -6.68
N PRO A 13 -7.68 -4.69 -5.85
CA PRO A 13 -7.71 -5.31 -4.53
C PRO A 13 -7.48 -6.83 -4.60
N ASP A 14 -8.00 -7.51 -5.63
CA ASP A 14 -7.79 -8.94 -5.86
C ASP A 14 -6.29 -9.30 -6.00
N ILE A 15 -5.53 -8.47 -6.73
CA ILE A 15 -4.10 -8.69 -6.96
C ILE A 15 -3.31 -8.40 -5.68
N LEU A 16 -3.71 -7.35 -4.94
CA LEU A 16 -3.11 -7.04 -3.64
C LEU A 16 -3.34 -8.18 -2.64
N TYR A 17 -4.53 -8.79 -2.65
CA TYR A 17 -4.83 -9.96 -1.84
C TYR A 17 -3.93 -11.15 -2.20
N ASP A 18 -3.77 -11.45 -3.49
CA ASP A 18 -2.90 -12.54 -3.95
C ASP A 18 -1.44 -12.31 -3.54
N LEU A 19 -0.94 -11.07 -3.70
CA LEU A 19 0.40 -10.71 -3.24
C LEU A 19 0.51 -10.87 -1.71
N GLN A 20 -0.52 -10.48 -0.95
CA GLN A 20 -0.53 -10.64 0.50
C GLN A 20 -0.49 -12.12 0.90
N VAL A 21 -1.17 -12.99 0.17
CA VAL A 21 -1.10 -14.45 0.36
C VAL A 21 0.31 -14.97 0.12
N VAL A 22 1.03 -14.46 -0.89
CA VAL A 22 2.43 -14.81 -1.13
C VAL A 22 3.33 -14.35 0.01
N GLN A 23 3.18 -13.11 0.48
CA GLN A 23 3.94 -12.60 1.64
C GLN A 23 3.67 -13.42 2.90
N ASN A 24 2.41 -13.73 3.20
CA ASN A 24 2.03 -14.55 4.35
C ASN A 24 2.70 -15.95 4.29
N LYS A 25 2.73 -16.57 3.11
CA LYS A 25 3.42 -17.86 2.90
C LYS A 25 4.93 -17.74 3.09
N PHE A 26 5.52 -16.65 2.61
CA PHE A 26 6.94 -16.37 2.79
C PHE A 26 7.30 -16.22 4.28
N CYS A 27 6.60 -15.36 5.01
CA CYS A 27 6.82 -15.14 6.44
C CYS A 27 6.69 -16.44 7.24
N ARG A 28 5.67 -17.25 6.95
CA ARG A 28 5.49 -18.56 7.62
C ARG A 28 6.65 -19.52 7.36
N ARG A 29 7.12 -19.60 6.12
CA ARG A 29 8.27 -20.46 5.78
C ARG A 29 9.58 -19.95 6.39
N ALA A 30 9.77 -18.63 6.44
CA ALA A 30 10.96 -18.03 7.03
C ALA A 30 11.03 -18.26 8.55
N ALA A 31 9.89 -18.20 9.25
CA ALA A 31 9.79 -18.46 10.69
C ALA A 31 9.68 -19.95 11.05
N ASP A 32 9.56 -20.84 10.07
CA ASP A 32 9.12 -22.24 10.26
C ASP A 32 7.88 -22.36 11.17
N ALA A 33 6.91 -21.45 10.95
CA ALA A 33 5.79 -21.25 11.87
C ALA A 33 4.67 -22.27 11.66
N PRO A 34 4.13 -22.88 12.74
CA PRO A 34 2.93 -23.72 12.67
C PRO A 34 1.69 -22.97 12.18
N TRP A 35 0.71 -23.71 11.64
CA TRP A 35 -0.51 -23.15 11.02
C TRP A 35 -1.36 -22.29 11.97
N TYR A 36 -1.30 -22.54 13.28
CA TYR A 36 -2.08 -21.82 14.30
C TYR A 36 -1.45 -20.48 14.70
N VAL A 37 -0.23 -20.19 14.24
CA VAL A 37 0.38 -18.86 14.44
C VAL A 37 -0.32 -17.86 13.51
N LYS A 38 -0.77 -16.76 14.11
CA LYS A 38 -1.46 -15.68 13.39
C LYS A 38 -0.48 -14.97 12.45
N ASN A 39 -0.97 -14.53 11.30
CA ASN A 39 -0.14 -13.73 10.38
C ASN A 39 0.21 -12.38 11.02
N SER A 40 -0.70 -11.75 11.75
CA SER A 40 -0.45 -10.47 12.42
C SER A 40 0.70 -10.53 13.43
N THR A 41 0.88 -11.65 14.14
CA THR A 41 2.04 -11.84 15.02
C THR A 41 3.34 -11.99 14.22
N LEU A 42 3.34 -12.74 13.12
CA LEU A 42 4.52 -12.86 12.25
C LEU A 42 4.93 -11.52 11.64
N HIS A 43 3.96 -10.73 11.19
CA HIS A 43 4.21 -9.38 10.67
C HIS A 43 4.83 -8.46 11.71
N ARG A 44 4.33 -8.52 12.95
CA ARG A 44 4.90 -7.78 14.08
C ARG A 44 6.32 -8.24 14.38
N ASP A 45 6.54 -9.55 14.51
CA ASP A 45 7.83 -10.11 14.94
C ASP A 45 8.92 -9.90 13.88
N PHE A 46 8.55 -9.87 12.60
CA PHE A 46 9.46 -9.50 11.51
C PHE A 46 9.54 -8.00 11.23
N GLU A 47 8.75 -7.17 11.93
CA GLU A 47 8.60 -5.73 11.66
C GLU A 47 8.26 -5.41 10.19
N LEU A 48 7.54 -6.33 9.53
CA LEU A 48 7.22 -6.24 8.11
C LEU A 48 5.84 -5.60 7.88
N PRO A 49 5.76 -4.50 7.12
CA PRO A 49 4.47 -3.96 6.70
C PRO A 49 3.76 -4.95 5.76
N THR A 50 2.44 -4.98 5.86
CA THR A 50 1.56 -5.62 4.87
C THR A 50 1.78 -4.97 3.50
N ILE A 51 1.59 -5.70 2.41
CA ILE A 51 1.77 -5.17 1.05
C ILE A 51 0.87 -3.98 0.77
N SER A 52 -0.38 -4.01 1.23
CA SER A 52 -1.32 -2.91 1.11
C SER A 52 -0.77 -1.62 1.74
N LYS A 53 -0.26 -1.71 2.97
CA LYS A 53 0.38 -0.60 3.68
C LYS A 53 1.64 -0.12 2.96
N PHE A 54 2.52 -1.05 2.57
CA PHE A 54 3.75 -0.70 1.85
C PHE A 54 3.47 0.04 0.54
N MET A 55 2.48 -0.42 -0.24
CA MET A 55 2.06 0.23 -1.48
C MET A 55 1.51 1.64 -1.23
N LYS A 56 0.69 1.82 -0.18
CA LYS A 56 0.19 3.13 0.23
C LYS A 56 1.33 4.08 0.61
N ASP A 57 2.18 3.67 1.55
CA ASP A 57 3.32 4.48 2.03
C ASP A 57 4.27 4.83 0.88
N ALA A 58 4.54 3.89 -0.03
CA ALA A 58 5.38 4.13 -1.20
C ALA A 58 4.73 5.12 -2.18
N SER A 59 3.41 5.03 -2.37
CA SER A 59 2.66 5.95 -3.22
C SER A 59 2.64 7.36 -2.64
N GLU A 60 2.38 7.52 -1.33
CA GLU A 60 2.41 8.81 -0.64
C GLU A 60 3.77 9.48 -0.77
N ARG A 61 4.85 8.74 -0.46
CA ARG A 61 6.23 9.24 -0.61
C ARG A 61 6.53 9.68 -2.05
N PHE A 62 6.03 8.95 -3.04
CA PHE A 62 6.19 9.32 -4.44
C PHE A 62 5.48 10.64 -4.77
N PHE A 63 4.24 10.81 -4.32
CA PHE A 63 3.47 12.04 -4.54
C PHE A 63 4.03 13.23 -3.76
N ASP A 64 4.55 13.02 -2.55
CA ASP A 64 5.23 14.05 -1.76
C ASP A 64 6.48 14.58 -2.48
N ILE A 65 7.26 13.69 -3.09
CA ILE A 65 8.43 14.07 -3.90
C ILE A 65 7.99 14.78 -5.18
N ALA A 66 6.95 14.27 -5.84
CA ALA A 66 6.42 14.84 -7.09
C ALA A 66 5.86 16.26 -6.88
N SER A 67 5.24 16.54 -5.73
CA SER A 67 4.67 17.85 -5.41
C SER A 67 5.73 18.96 -5.28
N ASN A 68 6.94 18.59 -4.85
CA ASN A 68 8.07 19.50 -4.67
C ASN A 68 9.03 19.54 -5.88
N HIS A 69 8.68 18.88 -6.99
CA HIS A 69 9.58 18.74 -8.14
C HIS A 69 9.66 20.05 -8.95
N PRO A 70 10.83 20.47 -9.46
CA PRO A 70 10.98 21.67 -10.29
C PRO A 70 10.25 21.63 -11.65
N ASN A 71 9.61 20.51 -12.00
CA ASN A 71 8.93 20.32 -13.28
C ASN A 71 7.43 20.44 -13.07
N LEU A 72 6.85 21.51 -13.62
CA LEU A 72 5.42 21.82 -13.48
C LEU A 72 4.50 20.67 -13.95
N LEU A 73 4.93 19.90 -14.96
CA LEU A 73 4.14 18.77 -15.47
C LEU A 73 4.00 17.62 -14.46
N LEU A 74 4.98 17.46 -13.57
CA LEU A 74 4.92 16.44 -12.52
C LEU A 74 4.06 16.92 -11.35
N VAL A 75 4.15 18.20 -11.01
CA VAL A 75 3.29 18.83 -9.99
C VAL A 75 1.82 18.77 -10.41
N GLU A 76 1.51 19.07 -11.67
CA GLU A 76 0.15 18.98 -12.22
C GLU A 76 -0.41 17.54 -12.19
N ALA A 77 0.48 16.53 -12.27
CA ALA A 77 0.08 15.14 -12.20
C ALA A 77 -0.30 14.69 -10.77
N VAL A 78 0.19 15.37 -9.72
CA VAL A 78 -0.21 15.10 -8.33
C VAL A 78 -1.66 15.49 -8.10
N THR A 79 -2.10 16.62 -8.66
CA THR A 79 -3.47 17.13 -8.54
C THR A 79 -4.46 16.48 -9.50
N TYR A 80 -4.13 15.31 -10.05
CA TYR A 80 -4.98 14.66 -11.04
C TYR A 80 -6.22 14.04 -10.40
N GLU A 81 -7.39 14.61 -10.72
CA GLU A 81 -8.68 13.96 -10.46
C GLU A 81 -9.12 13.12 -11.67
N PRO A 82 -9.51 11.85 -11.48
CA PRO A 82 -9.99 11.02 -12.56
C PRO A 82 -11.30 11.60 -13.14
N PRO A 83 -11.40 11.78 -14.47
CA PRO A 83 -12.62 12.30 -15.08
C PRO A 83 -13.77 11.29 -14.93
N PRO A 84 -15.03 11.76 -14.94
CA PRO A 84 -16.19 10.89 -14.81
C PRO A 84 -16.19 9.78 -15.88
N PRO A 85 -16.78 8.60 -15.58
CA PRO A 85 -16.61 7.37 -16.36
C PRO A 85 -17.04 7.45 -17.83
N ASN A 86 -17.80 8.48 -18.19
CA ASN A 86 -18.31 8.73 -19.54
C ASN A 86 -17.32 9.46 -20.46
N HIS A 87 -16.11 9.80 -19.99
CA HIS A 87 -15.07 10.44 -20.79
C HIS A 87 -14.05 9.42 -21.35
N PHE A 88 -13.89 9.38 -22.67
CA PHE A 88 -12.93 8.51 -23.38
C PHE A 88 -11.49 9.05 -23.32
N CYS A 89 -11.01 9.45 -22.14
CA CYS A 89 -9.62 9.83 -21.95
C CYS A 89 -8.74 8.60 -21.67
N ARG A 90 -7.58 8.51 -22.33
CA ARG A 90 -6.53 7.50 -22.08
C ARG A 90 -5.68 7.84 -20.86
N ARG A 91 -6.32 8.16 -19.74
CA ARG A 91 -5.64 8.36 -18.45
C ARG A 91 -6.11 7.30 -17.46
N PRO A 92 -5.25 6.87 -16.52
CA PRO A 92 -5.67 5.95 -15.46
C PRO A 92 -6.81 6.57 -14.67
N ARG A 93 -7.78 5.73 -14.28
CA ARG A 93 -9.06 6.16 -13.70
C ARG A 93 -9.16 5.88 -12.20
N ASN A 94 -8.21 5.13 -11.66
CA ASN A 94 -8.29 4.59 -10.32
C ASN A 94 -7.10 5.09 -9.51
N VAL A 95 -7.39 5.45 -8.27
CA VAL A 95 -6.42 5.88 -7.25
C VAL A 95 -6.58 4.91 -6.08
N LEU A 96 -5.50 4.55 -5.41
CA LEU A 96 -5.50 3.66 -4.23
C LEU A 96 -6.12 4.37 -3.00
N ILE A 97 -7.44 4.59 -3.04
CA ILE A 97 -8.23 5.19 -1.95
C ILE A 97 -8.91 4.09 -1.11
N ASP A 98 -8.67 2.82 -1.45
CA ASP A 98 -9.33 1.70 -0.80
C ASP A 98 -9.02 1.66 0.72
N PRO A 99 -10.01 1.32 1.57
CA PRO A 99 -9.78 1.18 2.99
C PRO A 99 -8.70 0.13 3.29
N PRO A 100 -7.97 0.25 4.41
CA PRO A 100 -7.01 -0.77 4.84
C PRO A 100 -7.70 -2.14 5.02
N ASP A 101 -7.00 -3.22 4.69
CA ASP A 101 -7.48 -4.59 4.87
C ASP A 101 -7.44 -5.01 6.35
N ASP A 102 -8.29 -5.95 6.74
CA ASP A 102 -8.42 -6.39 8.15
C ASP A 102 -7.07 -6.74 8.79
N LEU A 103 -6.17 -7.37 8.04
CA LEU A 103 -4.82 -7.71 8.51
C LEU A 103 -3.98 -6.47 8.80
N THR A 104 -3.98 -5.44 7.93
CA THR A 104 -3.30 -4.17 8.25
C THR A 104 -3.86 -3.53 9.49
N VAL A 105 -5.19 -3.47 9.62
CA VAL A 105 -5.84 -2.87 10.78
C VAL A 105 -5.43 -3.59 12.07
N GLU A 106 -5.34 -4.92 12.06
CA GLU A 106 -4.84 -5.69 13.21
C GLU A 106 -3.36 -5.39 13.52
N VAL A 107 -2.49 -5.40 12.50
CA VAL A 107 -1.05 -5.14 12.68
C VAL A 107 -0.81 -3.74 13.24
N GLU A 108 -1.52 -2.73 12.74
CA GLU A 108 -1.42 -1.36 13.24
C GLU A 108 -1.88 -1.22 14.68
N LYS A 109 -3.02 -1.83 15.04
CA LYS A 109 -3.47 -1.87 16.43
C LYS A 109 -2.45 -2.52 17.36
N LEU A 110 -1.82 -3.62 16.94
CA LEU A 110 -0.77 -4.28 17.73
C LEU A 110 0.46 -3.38 17.90
N LEU A 111 0.85 -2.63 16.87
CA LEU A 111 1.95 -1.68 16.95
C LEU A 111 1.62 -0.50 17.89
N GLU A 112 0.39 0.01 17.84
CA GLU A 112 -0.06 1.08 18.74
C GLU A 112 -0.07 0.64 20.21
N LEU A 113 -0.58 -0.56 20.50
CA LEU A 113 -0.57 -1.11 21.86
C LEU A 113 0.85 -1.25 22.42
N ASN A 114 1.81 -1.68 21.59
CA ASN A 114 3.20 -1.79 22.02
C ASN A 114 3.79 -0.42 22.39
N LYS A 115 3.49 0.64 21.62
CA LYS A 115 3.95 2.01 21.94
C LYS A 115 3.43 2.45 23.31
N MET A 116 2.15 2.22 23.59
CA MET A 116 1.53 2.59 24.88
C MET A 116 2.09 1.82 26.09
N VAL A 117 2.66 0.64 25.89
CA VAL A 117 3.25 -0.17 26.97
C VAL A 117 4.71 0.23 27.24
N THR A 118 5.39 0.83 26.26
CA THR A 118 6.79 1.26 26.36
C THR A 118 6.96 2.71 26.83
N ASP A 119 5.88 3.50 26.84
CA ASP A 119 5.81 4.86 27.40
C ASP A 119 5.45 4.84 28.90
#